data_AF-A0A6N6LBK5-F1
#
_entry.id   AF-A0A6N6LBK5-F1
#
_cell.length_a   1.000
_cell.length_b   1.000
_cell.length_c   1.000
_cell.angle_alpha   90.00
_cell.angle_beta   90.00
_cell.angle_gamma   90.00
#
_symmetry.space_group_name_H-M   'P 1'
#
loop_
_entity.id
_entity.type
_entity.pdbx_description
1 polymer ?
#
loop_
_entity_poly.entity_id
_entity_poly.type
_entity_poly.pdbx_seq_one_letter_code
_entity_poly.pdbx_strand_id
1 'polypeptide(L)' 'MELLTWLDPGPDAGLGAVFVASFLAATLLPGGSELVFAGFLQLHPGQAGPALALATVGNTLGGMTT' A
#
# COMPACT_ATOMS: atom_id res chain seq x y z
N MET A 1 3.60 -16.71 -10.80
CA MET A 1 2.93 -15.60 -11.52
C MET A 1 1.41 -15.77 -11.57
N GLU A 2 0.86 -16.99 -11.47
CA GLU A 2 -0.60 -17.19 -11.41
C GLU A 2 -1.26 -16.81 -10.07
N LEU A 3 -0.55 -16.99 -8.95
CA LEU A 3 -1.05 -16.59 -7.63
C LEU A 3 -1.25 -15.07 -7.53
N LEU A 4 -0.30 -14.30 -8.05
CA LEU A 4 -0.34 -12.84 -8.02
C LEU A 4 -1.55 -12.31 -8.81
N THR A 5 -1.86 -12.89 -9.97
CA THR A 5 -3.04 -12.51 -10.76
C THR A 5 -4.37 -12.83 -10.07
N TRP A 6 -4.42 -13.87 -9.22
CA TRP A 6 -5.60 -14.17 -8.39
C TRP A 6 -5.79 -13.17 -7.24
N LEU A 7 -4.73 -12.47 -6.87
CA LEU A 7 -4.69 -11.50 -5.79
C LEU A 7 -4.77 -10.06 -6.30
N ASP A 8 -4.91 -9.85 -7.62
CA ASP A 8 -4.93 -8.53 -8.26
C ASP A 8 -6.31 -7.89 -8.10
N PRO A 9 -6.49 -6.91 -7.20
CA PRO A 9 -7.79 -6.26 -7.00
C PRO A 9 -8.04 -5.16 -8.05
N GLY A 10 -7.08 -4.96 -8.97
CA GLY A 10 -7.00 -3.82 -9.87
C GLY A 10 -6.27 -2.62 -9.25
N PRO A 11 -5.79 -1.70 -10.09
CA PRO A 11 -4.90 -0.62 -9.69
C PRO A 11 -5.50 0.33 -8.65
N ASP A 12 -6.73 0.80 -8.84
CA ASP A 12 -7.35 1.78 -7.95
C ASP A 12 -7.63 1.19 -6.56
N ALA A 13 -8.12 -0.05 -6.50
CA ALA A 13 -8.33 -0.77 -5.25
C ALA A 13 -7.00 -1.09 -4.55
N GLY A 14 -5.96 -1.44 -5.31
CA GLY A 14 -4.63 -1.67 -4.77
C GLY A 14 -3.97 -0.42 -4.21
N LEU A 15 -4.16 0.75 -4.84
CA LEU A 15 -3.72 2.04 -4.30
C LEU A 15 -4.42 2.36 -2.97
N GLY A 16 -5.72 2.08 -2.87
CA GLY A 16 -6.47 2.20 -1.61
C GLY A 16 -5.93 1.27 -0.51
N ALA A 17 -5.59 0.02 -0.88
CA ALA A 17 -4.99 -0.93 0.05
C ALA A 17 -3.61 -0.46 0.57
N VAL A 18 -2.77 0.10 -0.31
CA VAL A 18 -1.49 0.72 0.08
C VAL A 18 -1.70 1.86 1.07
N PHE A 19 -2.65 2.76 0.80
CA PHE A 19 -2.97 3.87 1.71
C PHE A 19 -3.41 3.39 3.10
N VAL A 20 -4.38 2.47 3.16
CA VAL A 20 -4.91 1.93 4.43
C VAL A 20 -3.83 1.17 5.20
N ALA A 21 -3.03 0.35 4.51
CA ALA A 21 -1.94 -0.39 5.14
C ALA A 21 -0.89 0.55 5.75
N SER A 22 -0.49 1.61 5.04
CA SER A 22 0.43 2.63 5.55
C SER A 22 -0.18 3.43 6.71
N PHE A 23 -1.43 3.87 6.61
CA PHE A 23 -2.13 4.56 7.70
C PHE A 23 -2.15 3.75 9.00
N LEU A 24 -2.48 2.46 8.90
CA LEU A 24 -2.53 1.57 10.07
C LEU A 24 -1.13 1.19 10.58
N ALA A 25 -0.15 1.02 9.70
CA ALA A 25 1.23 0.69 10.07
C ALA A 25 1.89 1.78 10.92
N ALA A 26 1.50 3.04 10.75
CA ALA A 26 1.93 4.15 11.60
C ALA A 26 1.48 4.02 13.07
N THR A 27 0.55 3.10 13.39
CA THR A 27 -0.11 3.00 14.70
C THR A 27 0.01 1.62 15.38
N LEU A 28 -0.23 0.50 14.66
CA LEU A 28 -0.51 -0.80 15.28
C LEU A 28 0.43 -1.96 14.90
N LEU A 29 0.95 -2.01 13.68
CA LEU A 29 1.84 -3.08 13.21
C LEU A 29 2.98 -2.51 12.34
N PRO A 30 4.20 -2.33 12.88
CA PRO A 30 5.34 -1.94 12.06
C PRO A 30 5.65 -3.04 11.04
N GLY A 31 5.91 -2.65 9.78
CA GLY A 31 6.39 -3.54 8.71
C GLY A 31 5.33 -4.12 7.76
N GLY A 32 4.03 -4.05 8.09
CA GLY A 32 2.96 -4.59 7.24
C GLY A 32 2.76 -3.82 5.93
N SER A 33 3.02 -2.51 5.95
CA SER A 33 2.85 -1.65 4.78
C SER A 33 3.88 -1.93 3.68
N GLU A 34 5.11 -2.33 4.02
CA GLU A 34 6.12 -2.66 3.01
C GLU A 34 5.78 -3.89 2.18
N LEU A 35 5.16 -4.91 2.78
CA LEU A 35 4.72 -6.11 2.05
C LEU A 35 3.58 -5.80 1.08
N VAL A 36 2.61 -4.99 1.51
CA VAL A 36 1.50 -4.55 0.66
C VAL A 36 2.01 -3.66 -0.47
N PHE A 37 2.92 -2.74 -0.17
CA PHE A 37 3.54 -1.87 -1.16
C PHE A 37 4.37 -2.66 -2.19
N ALA A 38 5.23 -3.57 -1.73
CA ALA A 38 6.03 -4.41 -2.62
C ALA A 38 5.16 -5.33 -3.48
N GLY A 39 4.13 -5.95 -2.90
CA GLY A 39 3.16 -6.77 -3.63
C GLY A 39 2.42 -5.97 -4.70
N PHE A 40 1.97 -4.76 -4.37
CA PHE A 40 1.31 -3.87 -5.32
C PHE A 40 2.22 -3.48 -6.49
N LEU A 41 3.49 -3.14 -6.24
CA LEU A 41 4.42 -2.78 -7.32
C LEU A 41 4.79 -3.96 -8.22
N GLN A 42 4.76 -5.18 -7.71
CA GLN A 42 4.97 -6.38 -8.53
C GLN A 42 3.80 -6.61 -9.50
N LEU A 43 2.59 -6.23 -9.12
CA LEU A 43 1.37 -6.32 -9.95
C LEU A 43 1.23 -5.12 -10.89
N HIS A 44 1.58 -3.93 -10.42
CA HIS A 44 1.36 -2.66 -11.10
C HIS A 44 2.62 -1.77 -11.08
N PRO A 45 3.71 -2.16 -11.76
CA PRO A 45 4.98 -1.43 -11.72
C PRO A 45 4.88 0.02 -12.24
N GLY A 46 3.94 0.30 -13.15
CA GLY A 46 3.67 1.64 -13.65
C GLY A 46 3.04 2.60 -12.63
N GLN A 47 2.62 2.10 -11.47
CA GLN A 47 1.96 2.88 -10.42
C GLN A 47 2.86 3.22 -9.23
N ALA A 48 4.17 3.08 -9.38
CA ALA A 48 5.15 3.39 -8.32
C ALA A 48 5.01 4.81 -7.75
N GLY A 49 4.82 5.82 -8.61
CA GLY A 49 4.63 7.21 -8.17
C GLY A 49 3.38 7.41 -7.31
N PRO A 50 2.17 7.09 -7.83
CA PRO A 50 0.93 7.18 -7.06
C PRO A 50 0.94 6.36 -5.77
N ALA A 51 1.47 5.14 -5.81
CA ALA A 51 1.57 4.28 -4.63
C ALA A 51 2.45 4.92 -3.55
N LEU A 52 3.62 5.46 -3.93
CA LEU A 52 4.54 6.07 -2.99
C LEU A 52 3.93 7.33 -2.36
N ALA A 53 3.24 8.14 -3.15
CA ALA A 53 2.54 9.33 -2.67
C ALA A 53 1.45 8.95 -1.65
N LEU A 54 0.60 7.98 -1.98
CA LEU A 54 -0.47 7.54 -1.08
C LEU A 54 0.06 6.85 0.18
N ALA A 55 1.10 6.02 0.06
CA ALA A 55 1.77 5.42 1.23
C ALA A 55 2.32 6.49 2.17
N THR A 56 2.93 7.54 1.61
CA THR A 56 3.46 8.67 2.39
C THR A 56 2.34 9.43 3.10
N VAL A 57 1.27 9.78 2.38
CA VAL A 57 0.12 10.49 2.97
C VAL A 57 -0.54 9.64 4.06
N GLY A 58 -0.73 8.33 3.83
CA GLY A 58 -1.26 7.39 4.81
C GLY A 58 -0.41 7.38 6.08
N ASN A 59 0.91 7.21 5.94
CA ASN A 59 1.85 7.24 7.07
C ASN A 59 1.81 8.55 7.85
N THR A 60 1.74 9.71 7.17
CA THR A 60 1.66 11.03 7.83
C THR A 60 0.35 11.17 8.61
N LEU A 61 -0.79 10.84 8.01
CA LEU A 61 -2.09 10.96 8.68
C LEU A 61 -2.24 10.00 9.86
N GLY A 62 -1.71 8.77 9.72
CA GLY A 62 -1.69 7.80 10.80
C GLY A 62 -0.87 8.27 11.99
N GLY A 63 0.32 8.85 11.73
CA GLY A 63 1.17 9.43 12.76
C GLY A 63 0.60 10.68 13.45
N MET A 64 -0.36 11.38 12.83
CA MET A 64 -1.06 12.53 13.43
C MET A 64 -2.29 12.13 14.26
N THR A 65 -2.76 10.89 14.13
CA THR A 65 -3.97 10.37 14.82
C THR A 65 -3.64 9.64 16.12
N THR A 66 -2.36 9.46 16.44
CA THR A 66 -1.85 8.79 17.65
C THR A 66 -1.11 9.79 18.54
#